data_AF-A0A945W4L4-F1
#
_entry.id   AF-A0A945W4L4-F1
#
_cell.length_a   1.000
_cell.length_b   1.000
_cell.length_c   1.000
_cell.angle_alpha   90.00
_cell.angle_beta   90.00
_cell.angle_gamma   90.00
#
_symmetry.space_group_name_H-M   'P 1'
#
loop_
_entity.id
_entity.type
_entity.pdbx_description
1 polymer ?
#
loop_
_entity_poly.entity_id
_entity_poly.type
_entity_poly.pdbx_seq_one_letter_code
_entity_poly.pdbx_strand_id
1 'polypeptide(L)'
;MDIRENFICSSCGRKKIEEVRVNVTFHQTITSIEDDGYVDYDEDDNGTSSKGQVDRYQCEECGHVLDGVESIEDLYKYLEEGKGENPDN
;
A
#
# COMPACT_ATOMS: atom_id res chain seq x y z
N MET A 1 -14.61 6.02 4.17
CA MET A 1 -13.54 6.11 5.17
C MET A 1 -12.28 5.68 4.47
N ASP A 2 -11.17 6.41 4.64
CA ASP A 2 -9.90 6.01 4.04
C ASP A 2 -9.24 4.97 4.96
N ILE A 3 -9.27 3.70 4.55
CA ILE A 3 -8.72 2.60 5.34
C ILE A 3 -7.18 2.61 5.35
N ARG A 4 -6.54 3.41 4.47
CA ARG A 4 -5.10 3.64 4.48
C ARG A 4 -4.62 4.24 5.81
N GLU A 5 -5.47 4.99 6.53
CA GLU A 5 -5.12 5.57 7.82
C GLU A 5 -4.80 4.52 8.91
N ASN A 6 -5.28 3.28 8.72
CA ASN A 6 -4.98 2.14 9.59
C ASN A 6 -3.57 1.60 9.38
N PHE A 7 -2.88 2.00 8.31
CA PHE A 7 -1.52 1.56 8.07
C PHE A 7 -0.53 2.26 9.00
N ILE A 8 0.19 1.46 9.79
CA ILE A 8 1.42 1.88 10.44
C ILE A 8 2.46 0.79 10.17
N CYS A 9 3.59 1.18 9.57
CA CYS A 9 4.68 0.26 9.30
C CYS A 9 5.27 -0.22 10.63
N SER A 10 5.25 -1.54 10.87
CA SER A 10 5.84 -2.17 12.06
C SER A 10 7.35 -1.94 12.20
N SER A 11 8.05 -1.70 11.10
CA SER A 11 9.50 -1.50 11.09
C SER A 11 9.94 -0.06 11.39
N CYS A 12 9.17 0.96 10.98
CA CYS A 12 9.60 2.36 11.09
C CYS A 12 8.53 3.31 11.66
N GLY A 13 7.32 2.84 11.92
CA GLY A 13 6.20 3.62 12.47
C GLY A 13 5.57 4.62 11.50
N ARG A 14 5.95 4.61 10.22
CA ARG A 14 5.44 5.54 9.20
C ARG A 14 4.14 5.01 8.56
N LYS A 15 3.35 5.93 8.01
CA LYS A 15 2.00 5.67 7.49
C LYS A 15 1.90 5.73 5.95
N LYS A 16 2.99 5.42 5.25
CA LYS A 16 3.04 5.47 3.79
C LYS A 16 3.27 4.09 3.19
N ILE A 17 2.41 3.74 2.25
CA ILE A 17 2.45 2.48 1.49
C ILE A 17 2.76 2.82 0.05
N GLU A 18 3.60 2.00 -0.55
CA GLU A 18 3.97 2.03 -1.95
C GLU A 18 3.60 0.69 -2.59
N GLU A 19 3.00 0.76 -3.78
CA GLU A 19 2.80 -0.40 -4.64
C GLU A 19 3.98 -0.48 -5.62
N VAL A 20 4.72 -1.59 -5.56
CA VAL A 20 5.81 -1.87 -6.50
C VAL A 20 5.30 -2.81 -7.58
N ARG A 21 5.48 -2.42 -8.84
CA ARG A 21 5.10 -3.23 -10.00
C ARG A 21 6.33 -3.76 -10.74
N VAL A 22 6.24 -4.99 -11.24
CA VAL A 22 7.23 -5.60 -12.14
C VAL A 22 6.76 -5.55 -13.59
N ASN A 23 7.70 -5.77 -14.51
CA ASN A 23 7.53 -5.59 -15.97
C ASN A 23 7.26 -4.15 -16.41
N VAL A 24 7.43 -3.21 -15.48
CA VAL A 24 7.54 -1.76 -15.65
C VAL A 24 8.60 -1.27 -14.64
N THR A 25 9.41 -0.26 -14.96
CA THR A 25 10.30 0.36 -13.96
C THR A 25 9.51 1.43 -13.25
N PHE A 26 8.57 1.02 -12.40
CA PHE A 26 7.59 1.95 -11.87
C PHE A 26 7.10 1.58 -10.47
N HIS A 27 7.04 2.59 -9.61
CA HIS A 27 6.48 2.54 -8.26
C HIS A 27 5.40 3.62 -8.14
N GLN A 28 4.39 3.41 -7.30
CA GLN A 28 3.38 4.44 -7.01
C GLN A 28 3.10 4.50 -5.52
N THR A 29 3.09 5.71 -4.97
CA THR A 29 2.61 5.97 -3.62
C THR A 29 1.09 5.91 -3.59
N ILE A 30 0.55 5.12 -2.65
CA ILE A 30 -0.89 5.04 -2.43
C ILE A 30 -1.32 6.21 -1.55
N THR A 31 -2.25 7.02 -2.05
CA THR A 31 -2.73 8.22 -1.37
C THR A 31 -4.03 7.99 -0.63
N SER A 32 -4.92 7.11 -1.11
CA SER A 32 -6.17 6.74 -0.42
C SER A 32 -6.60 5.33 -0.81
N ILE A 33 -7.28 4.64 0.11
CA ILE A 33 -7.97 3.36 -0.15
C ILE A 33 -9.40 3.50 0.37
N GLU A 34 -10.37 3.53 -0.53
CA GLU A 34 -11.79 3.66 -0.21
C GLU A 34 -12.43 2.32 0.22
N ASP A 35 -13.59 2.40 0.87
CA ASP A 35 -14.32 1.25 1.42
C ASP A 35 -14.79 0.25 0.35
N ASP A 36 -14.86 0.66 -0.92
CA ASP A 36 -15.23 -0.20 -2.05
C ASP A 36 -14.01 -0.87 -2.72
N GLY A 37 -12.82 -0.68 -2.15
CA GLY A 37 -11.56 -1.19 -2.70
C GLY A 37 -10.99 -0.32 -3.82
N TYR A 38 -11.55 0.87 -4.08
CA TYR A 38 -10.95 1.85 -4.96
C TYR A 38 -9.67 2.43 -4.32
N VAL A 39 -8.58 2.50 -5.09
CA VAL A 39 -7.27 2.98 -4.63
C VAL A 39 -6.88 4.21 -5.44
N ASP A 40 -6.63 5.31 -4.76
CA ASP A 40 -6.00 6.49 -5.34
C ASP A 40 -4.49 6.45 -5.14
N TYR A 41 -3.80 6.97 -6.15
CA TYR A 41 -2.35 7.08 -6.21
C TYR A 41 -1.97 8.54 -6.36
N ASP A 42 -0.74 8.89 -5.99
CA ASP A 42 -0.24 10.25 -6.19
C ASP A 42 -0.14 10.57 -7.70
N GLU A 43 -0.67 11.73 -8.11
CA GLU A 43 -0.80 12.13 -9.52
C GLU A 43 0.55 12.43 -10.20
N ASP A 44 1.62 12.63 -9.42
CA ASP A 44 2.95 12.98 -9.93
C ASP A 44 3.74 11.78 -10.50
N ASP A 45 3.28 10.54 -10.28
CA ASP A 45 3.90 9.36 -10.86
C ASP A 45 3.24 9.03 -12.23
N ASN A 46 3.78 9.68 -13.26
CA ASN A 46 3.90 9.28 -14.68
C ASN A 46 2.92 8.24 -15.27
N GLY A 47 1.61 8.50 -15.20
CA GLY A 47 0.61 8.27 -16.28
C GLY A 47 0.49 6.87 -16.92
N THR A 48 1.03 5.81 -16.33
CA THR A 48 1.04 4.44 -16.90
C THR A 48 0.46 3.42 -15.93
N SER A 49 -0.66 3.76 -15.29
CA SER A 49 -1.33 2.93 -14.26
C SER A 49 -1.87 1.58 -14.80
N SER A 50 -1.76 1.30 -16.11
CA SER A 50 -2.45 0.18 -16.76
C SER A 50 -1.57 -0.99 -17.24
N LYS A 51 -0.24 -0.99 -17.02
CA LYS A 51 0.66 -1.95 -17.71
C LYS A 51 1.61 -2.79 -16.85
N GLY A 52 1.66 -2.58 -15.54
CA GLY A 52 2.49 -3.38 -14.62
C GLY A 52 1.69 -4.45 -13.89
N GLN A 53 2.32 -5.58 -13.60
CA GLN A 53 1.81 -6.55 -12.63
C GLN A 53 2.32 -6.13 -11.24
N VAL A 54 1.44 -6.14 -10.24
CA VAL A 54 1.84 -5.92 -8.84
C VAL A 54 2.86 -6.98 -8.46
N ASP A 55 4.01 -6.54 -7.95
CA ASP A 55 5.06 -7.41 -7.41
C ASP A 55 4.89 -7.57 -5.91
N ARG A 56 4.76 -6.44 -5.21
CA ARG A 56 4.65 -6.38 -3.75
C ARG A 56 4.17 -5.03 -3.28
N TYR A 57 3.63 -5.00 -2.06
CA TYR A 57 3.39 -3.77 -1.32
C TYR A 57 4.47 -3.61 -0.25
N GLN A 58 4.93 -2.37 -0.05
CA GLN A 58 5.97 -2.06 0.93
C GLN A 58 5.73 -0.70 1.57
N CYS A 59 6.40 -0.44 2.69
CA CYS A 59 6.48 0.89 3.25
C CYS A 59 7.40 1.78 2.39
N GLU A 60 6.87 2.88 1.87
CA GLU A 60 7.63 3.86 1.06
C GLU A 60 8.90 4.35 1.80
N GLU A 61 8.82 4.53 3.11
CA GLU A 61 9.86 5.23 3.88
C GLU A 61 11.05 4.33 4.26
N CYS A 62 10.83 3.03 4.44
CA CYS A 62 11.87 2.11 4.89
C CYS A 62 12.05 0.85 4.02
N GLY A 63 11.19 0.64 3.03
CA GLY A 63 11.22 -0.52 2.14
C GLY A 63 10.79 -1.85 2.80
N HIS A 64 10.21 -1.81 4.01
CA HIS A 64 9.67 -3.01 4.65
C HIS A 64 8.52 -3.57 3.82
N VAL A 65 8.66 -4.81 3.35
CA VAL A 65 7.69 -5.51 2.51
C VAL A 65 6.55 -6.05 3.37
N LEU A 66 5.31 -5.92 2.90
CA LEU A 66 4.13 -6.48 3.55
C LEU A 66 3.95 -7.94 3.12
N ASP A 67 4.43 -8.86 3.95
CA ASP A 67 4.34 -10.30 3.68
C ASP A 67 2.89 -10.78 3.55
N GLY A 68 2.60 -11.55 2.51
CA GLY A 68 1.26 -12.09 2.25
C GLY A 68 0.27 -11.09 1.64
N VAL A 69 0.76 -9.91 1.24
CA VAL A 69 -0.04 -8.90 0.53
C VAL A 69 0.40 -8.85 -0.93
N GLU A 70 -0.30 -9.57 -1.80
CA GLU A 70 0.04 -9.71 -3.22
C GLU A 70 -0.93 -8.96 -4.14
N SER A 71 -2.08 -8.53 -3.61
CA SER A 71 -3.14 -7.86 -4.36
C SER A 71 -3.77 -6.71 -3.57
N ILE A 72 -4.55 -5.85 -4.26
CA ILE A 72 -5.31 -4.77 -3.62
C ILE A 72 -6.31 -5.35 -2.61
N GLU A 73 -6.94 -6.50 -2.92
CA GLU A 73 -7.87 -7.17 -2.02
C GLU A 73 -7.18 -7.65 -0.74
N ASP A 74 -5.93 -8.12 -0.84
CA ASP A 74 -5.14 -8.52 0.32
C ASP A 74 -4.67 -7.31 1.12
N LEU A 75 -4.34 -6.20 0.45
CA LEU A 75 -3.97 -4.95 1.11
C LEU A 75 -5.15 -4.40 1.91
N TYR A 76 -6.35 -4.42 1.31
CA TYR A 76 -7.57 -4.01 1.99
C TYR A 76 -7.81 -4.86 3.24
N LYS A 77 -7.72 -6.19 3.12
CA LYS A 77 -7.84 -7.11 4.29
C LYS A 77 -6.76 -6.86 5.34
N TYR A 78 -5.52 -6.64 4.92
CA TYR A 78 -4.41 -6.34 5.82
C TYR A 78 -4.69 -5.10 6.68
N LEU A 79 -5.29 -4.07 6.08
CA LEU A 79 -5.65 -2.81 6.74
C LEU A 79 -6.96 -2.90 7.54
N GLU A 80 -7.90 -3.75 7.13
CA GLU A 80 -9.15 -4.03 7.85
C GLU A 80 -8.92 -4.87 9.11
N GLU A 81 -8.03 -5.87 9.04
CA GLU A 81 -7.67 -6.73 10.17
C GLU A 81 -6.86 -6.00 11.25
N GLY A 82 -6.54 -4.71 11.08
CA GLY A 82 -5.74 -3.97 12.05
C GLY A 82 -4.32 -4.51 12.20
N LYS A 83 -3.78 -5.25 11.22
CA LYS A 83 -2.38 -5.74 11.30
C LYS A 83 -1.35 -4.64 11.02
N GLY A 84 -1.81 -3.43 10.69
CA GLY A 84 -1.06 -2.19 10.84
C GLY A 84 -1.03 -1.66 12.27
N GLU A 85 -1.74 -2.26 13.22
CA GLU A 85 -1.75 -1.82 14.62
C GLU A 85 -0.55 -2.39 15.37
N ASN A 86 0.23 -1.46 15.91
CA ASN A 86 1.00 -1.72 17.11
C ASN A 86 0.01 -2.22 18.20
N PRO A 87 0.16 -3.42 18.80
CA PRO A 87 -0.79 -3.97 19.76
C PRO A 87 -0.83 -3.26 21.14
N ASP A 88 -0.52 -1.96 21.19
CA ASP A 88 -0.47 -1.15 22.42
C ASP A 88 -1.10 0.24 22.19
N ASN A 89 -2.43 0.33 22.32
CA ASN A 89 -3.10 1.52 22.89
C ASN A 89 -4.51 1.19 23.42
#